data_AF-A0A923L5F1-F1
#
_entry.id   AF-A0A923L5F1-F1
#
_cell.length_a   1.000
_cell.length_b   1.000
_cell.length_c   1.000
_cell.angle_alpha   90.00
_cell.angle_beta   90.00
_cell.angle_gamma   90.00
#
_symmetry.space_group_name_H-M   'P 1'
#
loop_
_entity.id
_entity.type
_entity.pdbx_description
1 polymer ?
#
loop_
_entity_poly.entity_id
_entity_poly.type
_entity_poly.pdbx_seq_one_letter_code
_entity_poly.pdbx_strand_id
1 'polypeptide(L)'
;MKRVLILILLVVTLGACSQQENDTSGERHEGIIVDIEKNTFGEIMYIVLSLPSVEDIDISSKTREELIDLAQENDGVFYHLNQKEYEELDLEIGKRIVGYYSSVGESDPPVLFTDKIEVFSQ
;
A
#
# COMPACT_ATOMS: atom_id res chain seq x y z
N MET A 1 -2.04 24.32 61.30
CA MET A 1 -1.09 24.45 60.17
C MET A 1 0.01 23.40 60.32
N LYS A 2 0.06 22.42 59.41
CA LYS A 2 1.29 21.73 58.97
C LYS A 2 0.89 20.88 57.76
N ARG A 3 1.45 21.25 56.60
CA ARG A 3 1.23 20.61 55.31
C ARG A 3 1.95 19.27 55.32
N VAL A 4 1.29 18.20 54.90
CA VAL A 4 1.95 16.96 54.49
C VAL A 4 1.41 16.60 53.11
N LEU A 5 2.12 17.10 52.10
CA LEU A 5 1.99 16.70 50.71
C LEU A 5 2.58 15.31 50.59
N ILE A 6 1.73 14.30 50.36
CA ILE A 6 2.19 12.96 49.99
C ILE A 6 1.88 12.76 48.52
N LEU A 7 2.91 12.97 47.68
CA LEU A 7 2.98 12.49 46.31
C LEU A 7 3.13 10.96 46.35
N ILE A 8 2.16 10.22 45.82
CA ILE A 8 2.25 8.76 45.69
C ILE A 8 2.50 8.40 44.24
N LEU A 9 3.75 7.96 44.04
CA LEU A 9 4.31 7.01 43.07
C LEU A 9 3.72 6.89 41.65
N LEU A 10 4.62 7.19 40.69
CA LEU A 10 4.71 6.59 39.37
C LEU A 10 4.41 5.09 39.38
N VAL A 11 3.40 4.67 38.62
CA VAL A 11 3.32 3.32 38.09
C VAL A 11 3.80 3.39 36.64
N VAL A 12 5.07 3.09 36.45
CA VAL A 12 5.62 2.82 35.11
C VAL A 12 5.14 1.43 34.74
N THR A 13 4.05 1.33 33.97
CA THR A 13 3.75 0.08 33.30
C THR A 13 4.77 -0.09 32.19
N LEU A 14 5.80 -0.91 32.44
CA LEU A 14 6.55 -1.58 31.39
C LEU A 14 5.57 -2.53 30.68
N GLY A 15 4.76 -1.97 29.77
CA GLY A 15 4.11 -2.74 28.73
C GLY A 15 5.22 -3.35 27.89
N ALA A 16 5.27 -4.67 27.88
CA ALA A 16 6.25 -5.46 27.16
C ALA A 16 6.50 -4.88 25.76
N CYS A 17 7.73 -4.49 25.47
CA CYS A 17 8.19 -4.48 24.09
C CYS A 17 7.99 -5.93 23.62
N SER A 18 6.95 -6.16 22.82
CA SER A 18 6.91 -7.34 21.98
C SER A 18 8.19 -7.30 21.19
N GLN A 19 9.09 -8.23 21.51
CA GLN A 19 10.25 -8.52 20.71
C GLN A 19 9.71 -9.13 19.42
N GLN A 20 9.24 -8.25 18.54
CA GLN A 20 8.86 -8.58 17.19
C GLN A 20 10.16 -8.91 16.50
N GLU A 21 10.27 -10.18 16.11
CA GLU A 21 11.35 -10.67 15.29
C GLU A 21 11.56 -9.70 14.14
N ASN A 22 12.81 -9.28 14.02
CA ASN A 22 13.27 -8.26 13.09
C ASN A 22 13.30 -8.90 11.69
N ASP A 23 12.13 -9.17 11.14
CA ASP A 23 11.97 -9.42 9.71
C ASP A 23 12.27 -8.10 9.01
N THR A 24 13.45 -7.99 8.42
CA THR A 24 13.89 -6.85 7.61
C THR A 24 13.12 -6.74 6.28
N SER A 25 11.89 -7.24 6.20
CA SER A 25 10.99 -6.97 5.09
C SER A 25 10.32 -5.63 5.36
N GLY A 26 10.50 -4.65 4.48
CA GLY A 26 9.81 -3.36 4.57
C GLY A 26 8.28 -3.48 4.64
N GLU A 27 7.59 -2.35 4.73
CA GLU A 27 6.14 -2.33 4.67
C GLU A 27 5.63 -2.98 3.38
N ARG A 28 4.46 -3.61 3.42
CA ARG A 28 3.90 -4.34 2.27
C ARG A 28 2.42 -4.03 2.06
N HIS A 29 2.01 -3.96 0.81
CA HIS A 29 0.62 -3.84 0.39
C HIS A 29 0.25 -5.01 -0.53
N GLU A 30 -0.82 -5.74 -0.21
CA GLU A 30 -1.38 -6.81 -1.03
C GLU A 30 -2.67 -6.32 -1.68
N GLY A 31 -2.83 -6.51 -2.99
CA GLY A 31 -4.04 -6.12 -3.69
C GLY A 31 -4.20 -6.71 -5.08
N ILE A 32 -5.35 -6.42 -5.69
CA ILE A 32 -5.70 -6.82 -7.06
C ILE A 32 -5.54 -5.59 -7.96
N ILE A 33 -4.91 -5.78 -9.11
CA ILE A 33 -4.80 -4.72 -10.12
C ILE A 33 -6.17 -4.46 -10.73
N VAL A 34 -6.64 -3.22 -10.64
CA VAL A 34 -7.95 -2.83 -11.17
C VAL A 34 -7.86 -1.93 -12.40
N ASP A 35 -6.74 -1.24 -12.57
CA ASP A 35 -6.50 -0.36 -13.71
C ASP A 35 -4.98 -0.20 -13.97
N ILE A 36 -4.64 0.00 -15.24
CA ILE A 36 -3.28 0.25 -15.72
C ILE A 36 -3.33 1.39 -16.76
N GLU A 37 -2.63 2.49 -16.48
CA GLU A 37 -2.46 3.60 -17.42
C GLU A 37 -1.01 3.66 -17.93
N LYS A 38 -0.83 3.83 -19.24
CA LYS A 38 0.48 4.08 -19.84
C LYS A 38 0.67 5.57 -20.06
N ASN A 39 1.67 6.15 -19.40
CA ASN A 39 2.12 7.52 -19.63
C ASN A 39 3.33 7.52 -20.57
N THR A 40 3.25 8.29 -21.65
CA THR A 40 4.32 8.42 -22.67
C THR A 40 4.94 9.82 -22.71
N PHE A 41 4.61 10.70 -21.76
CA PHE A 41 5.23 12.02 -21.68
C PHE A 41 6.61 11.90 -21.01
N GLY A 42 7.66 11.81 -21.83
CA GLY A 42 9.04 11.63 -21.37
C GLY A 42 9.46 10.17 -21.49
N GLU A 43 9.84 9.55 -20.38
CA GLU A 43 10.09 8.11 -20.33
C GLU A 43 8.76 7.35 -20.23
N ILE A 44 8.70 6.16 -20.83
CA ILE A 44 7.50 5.32 -20.77
C ILE A 44 7.34 4.80 -19.34
N MET A 45 6.25 5.22 -18.70
CA MET A 45 5.87 4.83 -17.35
C MET A 45 4.47 4.20 -17.36
N TYR A 46 4.25 3.27 -16.45
CA TYR A 46 2.97 2.64 -16.19
C TYR A 46 2.51 3.02 -14.78
N ILE A 47 1.28 3.51 -14.67
CA ILE A 47 0.60 3.81 -13.41
C ILE A 47 -0.40 2.70 -13.17
N VAL A 48 -0.19 1.91 -12.13
CA VAL A 48 -1.00 0.73 -11.79
C VAL A 48 -1.81 1.05 -10.54
N LEU A 49 -3.13 0.95 -10.61
CA LEU A 49 -4.03 1.08 -9.47
C LEU A 49 -4.33 -0.31 -8.90
N SER A 50 -4.16 -0.46 -7.59
CA SER A 50 -4.43 -1.70 -6.86
C SER A 50 -5.38 -1.46 -5.70
N LEU A 51 -6.32 -2.38 -5.51
CA LEU A 51 -7.23 -2.41 -4.36
C LEU A 51 -6.87 -3.59 -3.46
N PRO A 52 -6.76 -3.42 -2.13
CA PRO A 52 -6.66 -4.56 -1.23
C PRO A 52 -7.89 -5.45 -1.37
N SER A 53 -7.73 -6.76 -1.12
CA SER A 53 -8.72 -7.80 -1.48
C SER A 53 -10.14 -7.47 -0.99
N VAL A 54 -10.91 -6.83 -1.86
CA VAL A 54 -12.33 -6.53 -1.69
C VAL A 54 -13.11 -7.60 -2.42
N GLU A 55 -13.84 -8.43 -1.66
CA GLU A 55 -14.74 -9.42 -2.22
C GLU A 55 -15.86 -8.71 -3.01
N ASP A 56 -16.28 -9.30 -4.12
CA ASP A 56 -17.45 -8.90 -4.93
C ASP A 56 -17.39 -7.54 -5.66
N ILE A 57 -16.20 -6.98 -5.92
CA ILE A 57 -16.10 -5.78 -6.77
C ILE A 57 -16.07 -6.18 -8.25
N ASP A 58 -17.15 -5.88 -8.95
CA ASP A 58 -17.16 -5.90 -10.41
C ASP A 58 -16.37 -4.70 -10.95
N ILE A 59 -15.07 -4.92 -11.16
CA ILE A 59 -14.15 -3.92 -11.73
C ILE A 59 -14.54 -3.59 -13.18
N SER A 60 -15.12 -4.55 -13.91
CA SER A 60 -15.32 -4.44 -15.36
C SER A 60 -16.43 -3.44 -15.76
N SER A 61 -17.35 -3.15 -14.85
CA SER A 61 -18.44 -2.19 -15.07
C SER A 61 -18.12 -0.76 -14.60
N LYS A 62 -16.95 -0.54 -14.00
CA LYS A 62 -16.58 0.74 -13.39
C LYS A 62 -15.71 1.59 -14.32
N THR A 63 -15.91 2.89 -14.25
CA THR A 63 -15.02 3.88 -14.84
C THR A 63 -13.74 4.02 -14.02
N ARG A 64 -12.70 4.60 -14.62
CA ARG A 64 -11.44 4.92 -13.92
C ARG A 64 -11.67 5.78 -12.68
N GLU A 65 -12.51 6.81 -12.79
CA GLU A 65 -12.82 7.72 -11.69
C GLU A 65 -13.48 6.96 -10.53
N GLU A 66 -14.47 6.11 -10.81
CA GLU A 66 -15.10 5.27 -9.80
C GLU A 66 -14.10 4.27 -9.16
N LEU A 67 -13.14 3.73 -9.93
CA LEU A 67 -12.09 2.86 -9.37
C LEU A 67 -11.13 3.63 -8.45
N ILE A 68 -10.83 4.90 -8.76
CA ILE A 68 -10.03 5.78 -7.91
C ILE A 68 -10.79 6.10 -6.63
N ASP A 69 -12.06 6.48 -6.71
CA ASP A 69 -12.91 6.73 -5.53
C ASP A 69 -12.94 5.49 -4.61
N LEU A 70 -13.11 4.30 -5.20
CA LEU A 70 -13.05 3.04 -4.48
C LEU A 70 -11.70 2.79 -3.80
N ALA A 71 -10.60 3.16 -4.45
CA ALA A 71 -9.27 3.06 -3.85
C ALA A 71 -9.10 4.01 -2.68
N GLN A 72 -9.61 5.24 -2.76
CA GLN A 72 -9.58 6.18 -1.63
C GLN A 72 -10.41 5.66 -0.45
N GLU A 73 -11.55 5.02 -0.71
CA GLU A 73 -12.43 4.46 0.32
C GLU A 73 -11.92 3.16 0.97
N ASN A 74 -11.08 2.39 0.25
CA ASN A 74 -10.71 1.03 0.64
C ASN A 74 -9.18 0.83 0.70
N ASP A 75 -8.41 1.85 1.09
CA ASP A 75 -6.95 1.75 1.26
C ASP A 75 -6.21 1.25 0.00
N GLY A 76 -6.73 1.57 -1.18
CA GLY A 76 -6.08 1.30 -2.46
C GLY A 76 -4.87 2.20 -2.70
N VAL A 77 -4.02 1.79 -3.64
CA VAL A 77 -2.73 2.45 -3.88
C VAL A 77 -2.35 2.48 -5.36
N PHE A 78 -1.51 3.45 -5.71
CA PHE A 78 -0.84 3.49 -7.00
C PHE A 78 0.58 2.93 -6.93
N TYR A 79 1.01 2.27 -8.00
CA TYR A 79 2.40 1.94 -8.28
C TYR A 79 2.84 2.62 -9.57
N HIS A 80 4.05 3.16 -9.58
CA HIS A 80 4.70 3.68 -10.79
C HIS A 80 5.80 2.73 -11.22
N LEU A 81 5.69 2.21 -12.44
CA LEU A 81 6.62 1.25 -12.99
C LEU A 81 7.21 1.80 -14.28
N ASN A 82 8.51 1.63 -14.48
CA ASN A 82 9.09 1.87 -15.79
C ASN A 82 8.70 0.74 -16.76
N GLN A 83 8.93 0.96 -18.06
CA GLN A 83 8.60 -0.03 -19.09
C GLN A 83 9.21 -1.41 -18.84
N LYS A 84 10.47 -1.47 -18.41
CA LYS A 84 11.18 -2.74 -18.19
C LYS A 84 10.54 -3.52 -17.05
N GLU A 85 10.26 -2.88 -15.92
CA GLU A 85 9.61 -3.50 -14.75
C GLU A 85 8.22 -4.04 -15.12
N TYR A 86 7.43 -3.24 -15.85
CA TYR A 86 6.10 -3.64 -16.29
C TYR A 86 6.14 -4.90 -17.18
N GLU A 87 7.06 -4.93 -18.16
CA GLU A 87 7.21 -6.05 -19.08
C GLU A 87 7.76 -7.32 -18.39
N GLU A 88 8.67 -7.18 -17.42
CA GLU A 88 9.22 -8.30 -16.64
C GLU A 88 8.18 -8.92 -15.69
N LEU A 89 7.30 -8.09 -15.12
CA LEU A 89 6.26 -8.54 -14.19
C LEU A 89 5.01 -9.09 -14.90
N ASP A 90 4.86 -8.85 -16.20
CA ASP A 90 3.70 -9.28 -17.01
C ASP A 90 2.37 -8.88 -16.33
N LEU A 91 2.23 -7.61 -15.94
CA LEU A 91 1.06 -7.16 -15.18
C LEU A 91 -0.19 -7.07 -16.05
N GLU A 92 -1.32 -7.51 -15.48
CA GLU A 92 -2.63 -7.47 -16.11
C GLU A 92 -3.72 -7.17 -15.07
N ILE A 93 -4.82 -6.56 -15.50
CA ILE A 93 -6.00 -6.34 -14.65
C ILE A 93 -6.50 -7.67 -14.11
N GLY A 94 -6.81 -7.73 -12.82
CA GLY A 94 -7.27 -8.91 -12.10
C GLY A 94 -6.14 -9.75 -11.48
N LYS A 95 -4.86 -9.51 -11.82
CA LYS A 95 -3.74 -10.18 -11.14
C LYS A 95 -3.61 -9.66 -9.71
N ARG A 96 -3.29 -10.58 -8.79
CA ARG A 96 -2.97 -10.25 -7.41
C ARG A 96 -1.48 -9.96 -7.30
N ILE A 97 -1.15 -8.89 -6.58
CA ILE A 97 0.23 -8.45 -6.36
C ILE A 97 0.49 -8.16 -4.88
N VAL A 98 1.75 -8.30 -4.48
CA VAL A 98 2.26 -7.79 -3.20
C VAL A 98 3.43 -6.84 -3.50
N GLY A 99 3.26 -5.56 -3.19
CA GLY A 99 4.30 -4.56 -3.30
C GLY A 99 4.98 -4.33 -1.94
N TYR A 100 6.30 -4.45 -1.90
CA TYR A 100 7.12 -4.12 -0.72
C TYR A 100 7.71 -2.72 -0.92
N TYR A 101 7.45 -1.81 0.01
CA TYR A 101 7.79 -0.40 -0.12
C TYR A 101 8.53 0.14 1.10
N SER A 102 9.29 1.21 0.87
CA SER A 102 10.05 1.92 1.89
C SER A 102 9.64 3.38 2.04
N SER A 103 8.83 3.90 1.11
CA SER A 103 8.28 5.26 1.18
C SER A 103 6.94 5.38 0.44
N VAL A 104 6.18 6.41 0.82
CA VAL A 104 4.83 6.71 0.32
C VAL A 104 4.81 8.14 -0.21
N GLY A 105 4.24 8.34 -1.40
CA GLY A 105 4.06 9.65 -2.03
C GLY A 105 2.85 10.42 -1.50
N GLU A 106 2.92 11.75 -1.57
CA GLU A 106 1.80 12.63 -1.21
C GLU A 106 0.78 12.69 -2.36
N SER A 107 -0.15 11.74 -2.37
CA SER A 107 -1.27 11.64 -3.32
C SER A 107 -2.45 10.94 -2.66
N ASP A 108 -3.62 10.99 -3.32
CA ASP A 108 -4.83 10.33 -2.85
C ASP A 108 -5.58 9.67 -4.03
N PRO A 109 -5.53 8.34 -4.23
CA PRO A 109 -4.82 7.33 -3.43
C PRO A 109 -3.30 7.53 -3.34
N PRO A 110 -2.63 7.03 -2.29
CA PRO A 110 -1.18 7.15 -2.13
C PRO A 110 -0.42 6.37 -3.20
N VAL A 111 0.75 6.88 -3.61
CA VAL A 111 1.71 6.16 -4.47
C VAL A 111 2.71 5.44 -3.58
N LEU A 112 2.89 4.14 -3.78
CA LEU A 112 3.93 3.36 -3.09
C LEU A 112 5.20 3.31 -3.93
N PHE A 113 6.32 3.74 -3.34
CA PHE A 113 7.64 3.55 -3.95
C PHE A 113 8.19 2.19 -3.53
N THR A 114 8.00 1.21 -4.40
CA THR A 114 8.31 -0.19 -4.12
C THR A 114 9.75 -0.56 -4.49
N ASP A 115 10.38 -1.35 -3.63
CA ASP A 115 11.66 -2.02 -3.90
C ASP A 115 11.46 -3.35 -4.66
N LYS A 116 10.28 -3.97 -4.49
CA LYS A 116 9.92 -5.26 -5.11
C LYS A 116 8.40 -5.38 -5.26
N ILE A 117 7.96 -5.97 -6.37
CA ILE A 117 6.59 -6.45 -6.56
C ILE A 117 6.63 -7.96 -6.82
N GLU A 118 5.79 -8.70 -6.09
CA GLU A 118 5.52 -10.12 -6.33
C GLU A 118 4.16 -10.27 -6.98
N VAL A 119 4.09 -11.06 -8.06
CA VAL A 119 2.85 -11.33 -8.81
C VAL A 119 2.41 -12.75 -8.53
N PHE A 120 1.14 -12.92 -8.17
CA PHE A 120 0.53 -14.22 -7.93
C PHE A 120 -0.32 -14.60 -9.13
N SER A 121 0.13 -15.62 -9.84
CA SER A 121 -0.68 -16.30 -10.86
C SER A 121 -1.75 -17.15 -10.18
N GLN A 122 -2.98 -17.11 -10.68
CA GLN A 122 -4.01 -18.08 -10.34
C GLN A 122 -3.78 -19.41 -11.07
#